data_AF-A0AAU0HGL6-F1
#
_entry.id   AF-A0AAU0HGL6-F1
#
_cell.length_a   1.000
_cell.length_b   1.000
_cell.length_c   1.000
_cell.angle_alpha   90.00
_cell.angle_beta   90.00
_cell.angle_gamma   90.00
#
_symmetry.space_group_name_H-M   'P 1'
#
loop_
_entity.id
_entity.type
_entity.pdbx_description
1 polymer ?
#
loop_
_entity_poly.entity_id
_entity_poly.type
_entity_poly.pdbx_seq_one_letter_code
_entity_poly.pdbx_strand_id
1 'polypeptide(L)'
;MSDEATIGHGGTVEIGRGATPDWTKIAKVGDIDMPDAQADDIEVTHQESPGQRKQFIPGFTDTGEFSVPHNYIPGSVTDVMLTEIKSAREMVQIRIKIDADSPAETYVGYCKSYGRSSPVGNKRMSTAVFKLSEMVEAS
;
A
#
# COMPACT_ATOMS: atom_id res chain seq x y z
N MET A 1 22.70 -13.65 20.85
CA MET A 1 21.95 -12.38 20.73
C MET A 1 22.62 -11.63 19.60
N SER A 2 22.41 -12.11 18.37
CA SER A 2 22.87 -11.47 17.15
C SER A 2 21.84 -10.41 16.81
N ASP A 3 22.28 -9.16 16.66
CA ASP A 3 21.45 -8.05 16.23
C ASP A 3 20.97 -8.33 14.79
N GLU A 4 19.82 -8.97 14.65
CA GLU A 4 19.12 -9.21 13.38
C GLU A 4 18.33 -7.96 12.95
N ALA A 5 18.91 -6.77 13.14
CA ALA A 5 18.40 -5.54 12.58
C ALA A 5 18.96 -5.38 11.16
N THR A 6 18.28 -5.98 10.18
CA THR A 6 18.60 -5.77 8.76
C THR A 6 18.18 -4.37 8.34
N ILE A 7 19.03 -3.66 7.61
CA ILE A 7 18.70 -2.34 7.06
C ILE A 7 17.69 -2.53 5.94
N GLY A 8 16.51 -1.90 6.04
CA GLY A 8 15.51 -1.81 4.98
C GLY A 8 15.97 -0.94 3.81
N HIS A 9 17.04 -1.35 3.13
CA HIS A 9 17.61 -0.65 2.00
C HIS A 9 17.26 -1.36 0.70
N GLY A 10 16.90 -0.58 -0.33
CA GLY A 10 16.58 -1.10 -1.65
C GLY A 10 15.09 -1.42 -1.87
N GLY A 11 14.23 -1.12 -0.91
CA GLY A 11 12.78 -1.19 -1.08
C GLY A 11 12.28 -0.35 -2.25
N THR A 12 11.32 -0.87 -3.00
CA THR A 12 10.79 -0.24 -4.20
C THR A 12 9.28 -0.34 -4.25
N VAL A 13 8.64 0.75 -4.67
CA VAL A 13 7.22 0.75 -5.03
C VAL A 13 7.09 1.05 -6.51
N GLU A 14 6.35 0.20 -7.22
CA GLU A 14 6.10 0.31 -8.65
C GLU A 14 4.60 0.27 -8.92
N ILE A 15 4.13 1.09 -9.85
CA ILE A 15 2.73 1.13 -10.25
C ILE A 15 2.61 0.61 -11.68
N GLY A 16 1.79 -0.40 -11.89
CA GLY A 16 1.43 -0.96 -13.18
C GLY A 16 0.06 -0.48 -13.65
N ARG A 17 -0.05 -0.10 -14.94
CA ARG A 17 -1.32 0.28 -15.59
C ARG A 17 -1.61 -0.61 -16.79
N GLY A 18 -2.88 -0.92 -17.02
CA GLY A 18 -3.35 -1.72 -18.16
C GLY A 18 -3.31 -3.23 -17.94
N ALA A 19 -3.81 -3.99 -18.93
CA ALA A 19 -3.86 -5.46 -18.90
C ALA A 19 -2.47 -6.12 -19.01
N THR A 20 -1.51 -5.41 -19.60
CA THR A 20 -0.08 -5.71 -19.51
C THR A 20 0.55 -4.56 -18.74
N PRO A 21 0.88 -4.73 -17.45
CA PRO A 21 1.23 -3.60 -16.60
C PRO A 21 2.55 -2.96 -17.02
N ASP A 22 2.49 -1.72 -17.49
CA ASP A 22 3.67 -0.88 -17.65
C ASP A 22 4.12 -0.40 -16.27
N TRP A 23 5.11 -1.08 -15.68
CA TRP A 23 5.61 -0.80 -14.34
C TRP A 23 6.41 0.50 -14.29
N THR A 24 5.87 1.49 -13.58
CA THR A 24 6.55 2.75 -13.32
C THR A 24 7.01 2.81 -11.86
N LYS A 25 8.32 2.89 -11.65
CA LYS A 25 8.90 2.99 -10.30
C LYS A 25 8.70 4.38 -9.71
N ILE A 26 8.24 4.45 -8.46
CA ILE A 26 8.18 5.67 -7.68
C ILE A 26 9.60 6.02 -7.23
N ALA A 27 10.06 7.21 -7.60
CA ALA A 27 11.41 7.64 -7.27
C ALA A 27 11.50 8.09 -5.80
N LYS A 28 12.56 7.65 -5.11
CA LYS A 28 12.92 8.07 -3.74
C LYS A 28 11.75 7.90 -2.76
N VAL A 29 11.23 6.68 -2.70
CA VAL A 29 10.32 6.26 -1.63
C VAL A 29 11.07 6.36 -0.30
N GLY A 30 10.39 6.87 0.71
CA GLY A 30 10.85 6.89 2.10
C GLY A 30 10.55 5.56 2.77
N ASP A 31 10.11 5.63 4.02
CA ASP A 31 9.73 4.45 4.79
C ASP A 31 8.54 3.74 4.11
N ILE A 32 8.65 2.42 3.96
CA ILE A 32 7.62 1.56 3.37
C ILE A 32 6.99 0.77 4.50
N ASP A 33 5.79 1.16 4.87
CA ASP A 33 4.97 0.41 5.82
C ASP A 33 4.04 -0.51 5.04
N MET A 34 4.16 -1.82 5.26
CA MET A 34 3.26 -2.77 4.62
C MET A 34 1.82 -2.56 5.09
N PRO A 35 0.84 -2.71 4.18
CA PRO A 35 -0.56 -2.64 4.55
C PRO A 35 -0.90 -3.77 5.54
N ASP A 36 -1.60 -3.43 6.62
CA ASP A 36 -2.12 -4.41 7.56
C ASP A 36 -3.52 -4.85 7.11
N ALA A 37 -3.62 -6.10 6.65
CA ALA A 37 -4.88 -6.69 6.21
C ALA A 37 -5.69 -7.11 7.43
N GLN A 38 -6.84 -6.47 7.64
CA GLN A 38 -7.72 -6.74 8.77
C GLN A 38 -8.98 -7.47 8.29
N ALA A 39 -9.28 -8.59 8.93
CA ALA A 39 -10.52 -9.32 8.68
C ALA A 39 -11.65 -8.76 9.55
N ASP A 40 -12.82 -8.55 8.97
CA ASP A 40 -14.00 -8.19 9.74
C ASP A 40 -14.47 -9.39 10.59
N ASP A 41 -14.80 -9.17 11.86
CA ASP A 41 -15.38 -10.19 12.73
C ASP A 41 -16.91 -10.13 12.69
N ILE A 42 -17.55 -11.16 12.15
CA ILE A 42 -19.01 -11.29 12.15
C ILE A 42 -19.43 -12.08 13.39
N GLU A 43 -20.08 -11.42 14.35
CA GLU A 43 -20.62 -12.08 15.54
C GLU A 43 -21.85 -12.94 15.18
N VAL A 44 -21.79 -14.25 15.43
CA VAL A 44 -22.86 -15.23 15.14
C VAL A 44 -23.39 -15.91 16.40
N THR A 45 -23.27 -15.24 17.55
CA THR A 45 -23.71 -15.77 18.84
C THR A 45 -25.19 -16.17 18.81
N HIS A 46 -25.50 -17.42 19.19
CA HIS A 46 -26.87 -17.93 19.32
C HIS A 46 -27.11 -18.51 20.73
N GLN A 47 -28.38 -18.71 21.13
CA GLN A 47 -28.73 -19.14 22.50
C GLN A 47 -28.25 -20.55 22.88
N GLU A 48 -27.83 -21.34 21.89
CA GLU A 48 -27.23 -22.67 22.10
C GLU A 48 -25.69 -22.63 21.98
N SER A 49 -25.08 -21.44 21.92
CA SER A 49 -23.62 -21.31 21.81
C SER A 49 -22.94 -21.96 23.02
N PRO A 50 -22.07 -22.96 22.82
CA PRO A 50 -21.45 -23.70 23.90
C PRO A 50 -20.63 -22.77 24.83
N GLY A 51 -20.86 -22.90 26.13
CA GLY A 51 -20.03 -22.24 27.14
C GLY A 51 -20.27 -20.75 27.34
N GLN A 52 -21.39 -20.19 26.85
CA GLN A 52 -21.74 -18.76 26.98
C GLN A 52 -20.64 -17.81 26.47
N ARG A 53 -19.89 -18.25 25.45
CA ARG A 53 -18.84 -17.46 24.80
C ARG A 53 -19.36 -16.91 23.49
N LYS A 54 -18.93 -15.69 23.16
CA LYS A 54 -19.18 -15.08 21.85
C LYS A 54 -18.49 -15.90 20.76
N GLN A 55 -19.20 -16.14 19.65
CA GLN A 55 -18.66 -16.82 18.47
C GLN A 55 -18.56 -15.84 17.32
N PHE A 56 -17.42 -15.87 16.63
CA PHE A 56 -17.12 -15.00 15.50
C PHE A 56 -16.79 -15.85 14.28
N ILE A 57 -17.28 -15.44 13.11
CA ILE A 57 -16.86 -15.97 11.81
C ILE A 57 -16.07 -14.86 11.11
N PRO A 58 -14.93 -15.18 10.49
CA PRO A 58 -14.20 -14.21 9.68
C PRO A 58 -15.05 -13.80 8.46
N GLY A 59 -15.30 -12.50 8.35
CA GLY A 59 -15.95 -11.85 7.22
C GLY A 59 -14.97 -11.55 6.09
N PHE A 60 -15.29 -10.55 5.28
CA PHE A 60 -14.39 -10.09 4.22
C PHE A 60 -13.15 -9.42 4.83
N THR A 61 -12.00 -9.65 4.21
CA THR A 61 -10.75 -9.00 4.59
C THR A 61 -10.61 -7.68 3.85
N ASP A 62 -10.51 -6.57 4.58
CA ASP A 62 -10.08 -5.29 4.01
C ASP A 62 -8.55 -5.29 4.04
N THR A 63 -7.93 -5.25 2.86
CA THR A 63 -6.48 -5.16 2.70
C THR A 63 -5.94 -3.79 3.16
N GLY A 64 -6.81 -2.83 3.47
CA GLY A 64 -6.44 -1.59 4.13
C GLY A 64 -5.92 -0.50 3.18
N GLU A 65 -5.17 0.44 3.76
CA GLU A 65 -4.60 1.59 3.04
C GLU A 65 -3.08 1.54 3.09
N PHE A 66 -2.47 1.74 1.93
CA PHE A 66 -1.02 1.80 1.77
C PHE A 66 -0.57 3.23 1.52
N SER A 67 0.29 3.74 2.40
CA SER A 67 0.83 5.09 2.31
C SER A 67 2.27 5.05 1.80
N VAL A 68 2.52 5.77 0.71
CA VAL A 68 3.85 5.88 0.10
C VAL A 68 4.35 7.31 0.28
N PRO A 69 5.20 7.58 1.28
CA PRO A 69 5.93 8.83 1.34
C PRO A 69 7.04 8.82 0.29
N HIS A 70 7.13 9.86 -0.52
CA HIS A 70 8.21 10.05 -1.49
C HIS A 70 8.60 11.52 -1.64
N ASN A 71 9.75 11.76 -2.26
CA ASN A 71 10.21 13.11 -2.55
C ASN A 71 9.37 13.76 -3.66
N TYR A 72 8.80 14.94 -3.37
CA TYR A 72 7.96 15.65 -4.32
C TYR A 72 8.80 16.46 -5.32
N ILE A 73 8.82 16.01 -6.58
CA ILE A 73 9.43 16.74 -7.70
C ILE A 73 8.32 17.16 -8.67
N PRO A 74 7.95 18.46 -8.73
CA PRO A 74 6.90 18.93 -9.63
C PRO A 74 7.20 18.60 -11.09
N GLY A 75 6.23 18.05 -11.81
CA GLY A 75 6.37 17.71 -13.23
C GLY A 75 7.25 16.50 -13.52
N SER A 76 7.67 15.75 -12.49
CA SER A 76 8.27 14.43 -12.68
C SER A 76 7.24 13.43 -13.20
N VAL A 77 7.72 12.37 -13.86
CA VAL A 77 6.86 11.27 -14.36
C VAL A 77 5.98 10.70 -13.24
N THR A 78 6.55 10.51 -12.04
CA THR A 78 5.81 10.05 -10.86
C THR A 78 4.71 11.02 -10.44
N ASP A 79 4.98 12.33 -10.43
CA ASP A 79 3.98 13.34 -10.03
C ASP A 79 2.81 13.43 -11.01
N VAL A 80 3.11 13.44 -12.31
CA VAL A 80 2.09 13.45 -13.37
C VAL A 80 1.24 12.19 -13.27
N MET A 81 1.88 11.02 -13.20
CA MET A 81 1.20 9.73 -13.07
C MET A 81 0.28 9.65 -11.85
N LEU A 82 0.75 10.03 -10.66
CA LEU A 82 -0.07 9.99 -9.43
C LEU A 82 -1.25 10.96 -9.49
N THR A 83 -1.06 12.13 -10.12
CA THR A 83 -2.13 13.11 -10.31
C THR A 83 -3.19 12.61 -11.27
N GLU A 84 -2.77 11.97 -12.36
CA GLU A 84 -3.66 11.37 -13.35
C GLU A 84 -4.45 10.21 -12.75
N ILE A 85 -3.80 9.25 -12.09
CA ILE A 85 -4.47 8.10 -11.45
C ILE A 85 -5.48 8.58 -10.42
N LYS A 86 -5.12 9.57 -9.60
CA LYS A 86 -6.04 10.16 -8.62
C LYS A 86 -7.25 10.82 -9.29
N SER A 87 -7.04 11.54 -10.38
CA SER A 87 -8.11 12.25 -11.08
C SER A 87 -9.03 11.29 -11.84
N ALA A 88 -8.46 10.26 -12.45
CA ALA A 88 -9.17 9.21 -13.17
C ALA A 88 -9.87 8.20 -12.24
N ARG A 89 -9.45 8.11 -10.97
CA ARG A 89 -9.86 7.05 -10.01
C ARG A 89 -9.66 5.66 -10.60
N GLU A 90 -8.57 5.50 -11.34
CA GLU A 90 -8.24 4.26 -12.03
C GLU A 90 -7.76 3.21 -11.03
N MET A 91 -8.20 1.97 -11.25
CA MET A 91 -7.63 0.81 -10.55
C MET A 91 -6.29 0.46 -11.18
N VAL A 92 -5.25 0.45 -10.35
CA VAL A 92 -3.87 0.20 -10.73
C VAL A 92 -3.29 -0.94 -9.91
N GLN A 93 -2.29 -1.60 -10.46
CA GLN A 93 -1.50 -2.60 -9.75
C GLN A 93 -0.34 -1.89 -9.04
N ILE A 94 -0.08 -2.25 -7.80
CA ILE A 94 0.92 -1.67 -6.92
C ILE A 94 1.82 -2.80 -6.45
N ARG A 95 3.05 -2.82 -6.94
CA ARG A 95 4.06 -3.81 -6.55
C ARG A 95 4.99 -3.19 -5.52
N ILE A 96 5.12 -3.85 -4.38
CA ILE A 96 5.84 -3.39 -3.20
C ILE A 96 6.96 -4.38 -2.91
N LYS A 97 8.16 -3.86 -2.65
CA LYS A 97 9.29 -4.59 -2.07
C LYS A 97 9.79 -3.82 -0.86
N ILE A 98 9.87 -4.47 0.29
CA ILE A 98 10.35 -3.84 1.54
C ILE A 98 11.87 -3.62 1.48
N ASP A 99 12.61 -4.61 1.01
CA ASP A 99 14.05 -4.53 0.77
C ASP A 99 14.42 -5.22 -0.57
N ALA A 100 15.71 -5.21 -0.91
CA ALA A 100 16.18 -5.77 -2.17
C ALA A 100 15.96 -7.29 -2.29
N ASP A 101 15.94 -7.99 -1.16
CA ASP A 101 15.93 -9.46 -1.08
C ASP A 101 14.54 -10.03 -0.74
N SER A 102 13.61 -9.17 -0.35
CA SER A 102 12.22 -9.50 -0.03
C SER A 102 11.43 -9.84 -1.29
N PRO A 103 10.47 -10.77 -1.18
CA PRO A 103 9.53 -11.02 -2.25
C PRO A 103 8.76 -9.76 -2.63
N ALA A 104 8.37 -9.68 -3.90
CA ALA A 104 7.52 -8.60 -4.36
C ALA A 104 6.07 -8.95 -4.07
N GLU A 105 5.36 -8.07 -3.38
CA GLU A 105 3.93 -8.23 -3.17
C GLU A 105 3.17 -7.28 -4.10
N THR A 106 2.21 -7.83 -4.84
CA THR A 106 1.41 -7.06 -5.79
C THR A 106 -0.03 -6.96 -5.33
N TYR A 107 -0.51 -5.74 -5.21
CA TYR A 107 -1.86 -5.39 -4.81
C TYR A 107 -2.57 -4.63 -5.92
N VAL A 108 -3.89 -4.75 -6.02
CA VAL A 108 -4.72 -3.87 -6.85
C VAL A 108 -5.41 -2.88 -5.96
N GLY A 109 -5.41 -1.61 -6.38
CA GLY A 109 -6.03 -0.54 -5.63
C GLY A 109 -6.17 0.73 -6.44
N TYR A 110 -6.66 1.79 -5.82
CA TYR A 110 -6.76 3.12 -6.43
C TYR A 110 -6.13 4.18 -5.54
N CYS A 111 -5.66 5.28 -6.14
CA CYS A 111 -5.13 6.40 -5.39
C CYS A 111 -6.27 7.17 -4.71
N LYS A 112 -6.40 6.99 -3.39
CA LYS A 112 -7.42 7.66 -2.57
C LYS A 112 -7.03 9.11 -2.30
N SER A 113 -5.76 9.35 -1.97
CA SER A 113 -5.28 10.69 -1.70
C SER A 113 -3.84 10.87 -2.16
N TYR A 114 -3.50 12.12 -2.48
CA TYR A 114 -2.15 12.51 -2.81
C TYR A 114 -1.94 13.89 -2.20
N GLY A 115 -1.20 13.91 -1.09
CA GLY A 115 -0.85 15.11 -0.34
C GLY A 115 0.55 15.57 -0.75
N ARG A 116 0.69 16.87 -1.03
CA ARG A 116 1.98 17.50 -1.36
C ARG A 116 2.31 18.50 -0.26
N SER A 117 3.51 18.40 0.29
CA SER A 117 4.04 19.31 1.29
C SER A 117 5.36 19.90 0.81
N SER A 118 5.47 21.23 0.83
CA SER A 118 6.69 21.95 0.44
C SER A 118 7.09 22.88 1.58
N PRO A 119 7.74 22.37 2.63
CA PRO A 119 8.24 23.22 3.72
C PRO A 119 9.29 24.21 3.20
N VAL A 120 9.20 25.47 3.64
CA VAL A 120 10.16 26.54 3.33
C VAL A 120 11.44 26.27 4.12
N GLY A 121 12.35 25.48 3.56
CA GLY A 121 13.66 25.18 4.18
C GLY A 121 14.06 23.70 4.19
N ASN A 122 13.21 22.79 3.72
CA ASN A 122 13.48 21.35 3.68
C ASN A 122 13.14 20.71 2.31
N LYS A 123 13.53 19.45 2.11
CA LYS A 123 13.15 18.66 0.94
C LYS A 123 11.63 18.63 0.80
N ARG A 124 11.11 18.80 -0.42
CA ARG A 124 9.67 18.70 -0.68
C ARG A 124 9.23 17.25 -0.51
N MET A 125 8.15 17.02 0.22
CA MET A 125 7.65 15.69 0.50
C MET A 125 6.27 15.54 -0.09
N SER A 126 5.93 14.35 -0.56
CA SER A 126 4.58 14.00 -0.93
C SER A 126 4.23 12.63 -0.40
N THR A 127 2.97 12.43 -0.07
CA THR A 127 2.46 11.15 0.40
C THR A 127 1.29 10.75 -0.48
N ALA A 128 1.44 9.64 -1.19
CA ALA A 128 0.35 9.01 -1.93
C ALA A 128 -0.28 7.92 -1.06
N VAL A 129 -1.60 7.98 -0.87
CA VAL A 129 -2.35 6.96 -0.13
C VAL A 129 -3.20 6.19 -1.13
N PHE A 130 -2.98 4.88 -1.18
CA PHE A 130 -3.72 3.94 -1.99
C PHE A 130 -4.65 3.12 -1.10
N LYS A 131 -5.91 2.95 -1.52
CA LYS A 131 -6.77 1.94 -0.90
C LYS A 131 -6.63 0.66 -1.71
N LEU A 132 -6.23 -0.41 -1.04
CA LEU A 132 -6.03 -1.72 -1.65
C LEU A 132 -7.35 -2.49 -1.64
N SER A 133 -7.57 -3.34 -2.64
CA SER A 133 -8.83 -4.07 -2.82
C SER A 133 -8.61 -5.58 -2.91
N GLU A 134 -7.55 -6.01 -3.58
CA GLU A 134 -7.17 -7.42 -3.66
C GLU A 134 -5.65 -7.55 -3.72
N MET A 135 -5.13 -8.66 -3.18
CA MET A 135 -3.74 -9.07 -3.36
C MET A 135 -3.69 -10.05 -4.53
N VAL A 136 -2.91 -9.72 -5.56
CA VAL A 136 -2.83 -10.50 -6.80
C VAL A 136 -1.70 -11.53 -6.74
N GLU A 137 -0.58 -11.19 -6.12
CA GLU A 137 0.55 -12.10 -5.90
C GLU A 137 1.26 -11.79 -4.58
N ALA A 138 1.34 -12.78 -3.70
CA ALA A 138 2.37 -12.89 -2.67
C ALA A 138 3.26 -14.06 -3.09
N SER A 139 4.39 -13.75 -3.74
CA SER A 139 5.38 -14.76 -4.15
C SER A 139 6.26 -15.16 -2.99
#